data_AF-A0A7K1WZT6-F1
#
_entry.id   AF-A0A7K1WZT6-F1
#
_cell.length_a   1.000
_cell.length_b   1.000
_cell.length_c   1.000
_cell.angle_alpha   90.00
_cell.angle_beta   90.00
_cell.angle_gamma   90.00
#
_symmetry.space_group_name_H-M   'P 1'
#
loop_
_entity.id
_entity.type
_entity.pdbx_description
1 polymer ?
#
loop_
_entity_poly.entity_id
_entity_poly.type
_entity_poly.pdbx_seq_one_letter_code
_entity_poly.pdbx_strand_id
1 'polypeptide(L)'
;MEINSNTDKGHIERETMQLVLEEFTLEQKTNNQHVEALIAAVKNIENKIDLFKNEYKTEKNVAEQLDIEQVKAVLQKGFLDIKYMIGRQPKSITRKFQILLFPEQDAKLFYKIVFSRWFLWLAIMIALSNLYKWGIHYSDNSKEIEIQQIQNDRIRKAWMHMYINNDKETKKLMEKAYLHSVEN
;
A
#
# COMPACT_ATOMS: atom_id res chain seq x y z
N MET A 1 63.20 17.39 45.35
CA MET A 1 62.72 18.76 45.61
C MET A 1 61.24 18.76 45.29
N GLU A 2 60.44 18.26 46.22
CA GLU A 2 59.00 18.02 46.04
C GLU A 2 58.22 19.10 46.81
N ILE A 3 57.93 20.25 46.19
CA ILE A 3 56.91 21.16 46.70
C ILE A 3 56.35 21.94 45.49
N ASN A 4 55.09 21.69 45.12
CA ASN A 4 54.13 22.58 44.41
C ASN A 4 53.10 21.83 43.53
N SER A 5 52.48 20.74 44.00
CA SER A 5 51.28 20.18 43.35
C SER A 5 49.97 20.45 44.11
N ASN A 6 50.05 20.95 45.35
CA ASN A 6 48.88 21.20 46.20
C ASN A 6 48.36 22.65 46.17
N THR A 7 49.20 23.63 45.82
CA THR A 7 48.80 25.05 45.77
C THR A 7 47.92 25.35 44.55
N ASP A 8 48.14 24.65 43.44
CA ASP A 8 47.46 24.86 42.16
C ASP A 8 46.01 24.31 42.17
N LYS A 9 45.79 23.14 42.79
CA LYS A 9 44.46 22.54 42.94
C LYS A 9 43.51 23.38 43.80
N GLY A 10 43.99 23.94 44.91
CA GLY A 10 43.16 24.76 45.80
C GLY A 10 42.79 26.12 45.21
N HIS A 11 43.56 26.63 44.25
CA HIS A 11 43.23 27.86 43.53
C HIS A 11 42.12 27.61 42.49
N ILE A 12 42.23 26.51 41.74
CA ILE A 12 41.23 26.11 40.73
C ILE A 12 39.88 25.83 41.39
N GLU A 13 39.84 25.14 42.54
CA GLU A 13 38.59 24.88 43.28
C GLU A 13 37.91 26.15 43.81
N ARG A 14 38.68 27.18 44.16
CA ARG A 14 38.13 28.47 44.61
C ARG A 14 37.56 29.27 43.45
N GLU A 15 38.23 29.28 42.31
CA GLU A 15 37.73 29.94 41.10
C GLU A 15 36.47 29.27 40.56
N THR A 16 36.43 27.94 40.54
CA THR A 16 35.21 27.21 40.12
C THR A 16 34.05 27.44 41.09
N MET A 17 34.31 27.44 42.40
CA MET A 17 33.28 27.76 43.39
C MET A 17 32.79 29.21 43.28
N GLN A 18 33.69 30.16 43.02
CA GLN A 18 33.34 31.56 42.79
C GLN A 18 32.47 31.73 41.54
N LEU A 19 32.82 31.04 40.45
CA LEU A 19 32.05 31.07 39.20
C LEU A 19 30.64 30.47 39.37
N VAL A 20 30.52 29.36 40.09
CA VAL A 20 29.21 28.74 40.41
C VAL A 20 28.36 29.66 41.29
N LEU A 21 28.96 30.35 42.27
CA LEU A 21 28.23 31.30 43.10
C LEU A 21 27.77 32.52 42.29
N GLU A 22 28.60 33.03 41.39
CA GLU A 22 28.23 34.12 40.50
C GLU A 22 27.08 33.71 39.57
N GLU A 23 27.16 32.53 38.96
CA GLU A 23 26.09 31.97 38.11
C GLU A 23 24.79 31.79 38.91
N PHE A 24 24.86 31.26 40.13
CA PHE A 24 23.70 31.11 41.01
C PHE A 24 23.05 32.46 41.38
N THR A 25 23.87 33.49 41.66
CA THR A 25 23.32 34.83 41.96
C THR A 25 22.66 35.48 40.75
N LEU A 26 23.22 35.28 39.55
CA LEU A 26 22.63 35.75 38.29
C LEU A 26 21.32 35.02 37.98
N GLU A 27 21.29 33.70 38.16
CA GLU A 27 20.09 32.88 37.97
C GLU A 27 19.00 33.28 38.98
N GLN A 28 19.35 33.50 40.26
CA GLN A 28 18.40 33.95 41.28
C GLN A 28 17.81 35.33 40.95
N LYS A 29 18.63 36.27 40.46
CA LYS A 29 18.17 37.60 40.03
C LYS A 29 17.20 37.49 38.85
N THR A 30 17.54 36.68 37.86
CA THR A 30 16.71 36.45 36.67
C THR A 30 15.38 35.78 37.04
N ASN A 31 15.42 34.80 37.95
CA ASN A 31 14.22 34.14 38.44
C ASN A 31 13.29 35.11 39.18
N ASN A 32 13.83 36.00 40.03
CA ASN A 32 13.02 37.02 40.69
C ASN A 32 12.31 37.96 39.70
N GLN A 33 12.99 38.35 38.61
CA GLN A 33 12.37 39.16 37.55
C GLN A 33 11.24 38.41 36.83
N HIS A 34 11.41 37.11 36.57
CA HIS A 34 10.35 36.28 36.00
C HIS A 34 9.14 36.14 36.93
N VAL A 35 9.36 36.01 38.24
CA VAL A 35 8.29 35.98 39.24
C VAL A 35 7.51 37.30 39.27
N GLU A 36 8.21 38.44 39.25
CA GLU A 36 7.56 39.75 39.20
C GLU A 36 6.72 39.95 37.92
N ALA A 37 7.25 39.52 36.77
CA ALA A 37 6.52 39.58 35.50
C ALA A 37 5.28 38.68 35.52
N LEU A 38 5.36 37.49 36.13
CA LEU A 38 4.23 36.59 36.29
C LEU A 38 3.15 37.19 37.19
N ILE A 39 3.53 37.81 38.31
CA ILE A 39 2.59 38.51 39.21
C ILE A 39 1.87 39.63 38.45
N ALA A 40 2.58 40.41 37.63
CA ALA A 40 1.98 41.46 36.83
C ALA A 40 0.99 40.90 35.78
N ALA A 41 1.32 39.78 35.13
CA ALA A 41 0.44 39.12 34.17
C ALA A 41 -0.84 38.57 34.82
N VAL A 42 -0.72 37.93 35.98
CA VAL A 42 -1.86 37.42 36.75
C VAL A 42 -2.79 38.56 37.16
N LYS A 43 -2.24 39.67 37.66
CA LYS A 43 -3.02 40.85 38.03
C LYS A 43 -3.78 41.46 36.84
N ASN A 44 -3.19 41.44 35.65
CA ASN A 44 -3.86 41.91 34.43
C ASN A 44 -5.02 40.98 34.03
N ILE A 45 -4.84 39.66 34.16
CA ILE A 45 -5.91 38.68 33.89
C ILE A 45 -7.06 38.87 34.89
N GLU A 46 -6.76 39.03 36.18
CA GLU A 46 -7.75 39.28 37.23
C GLU A 46 -8.59 40.53 36.92
N ASN A 47 -7.94 41.64 36.55
CA ASN A 47 -8.62 42.87 36.14
C ASN A 47 -9.54 42.66 34.93
N LYS A 48 -9.11 41.88 33.93
CA LYS A 48 -9.95 41.57 32.75
C LYS A 48 -11.16 40.72 33.13
N ILE A 49 -10.99 39.75 34.03
CA ILE A 49 -12.10 38.91 34.51
C ILE A 49 -13.13 39.76 35.26
N ASP A 50 -12.70 40.70 36.10
CA ASP A 50 -13.60 41.60 36.80
C ASP A 50 -14.35 42.54 35.86
N LEU A 51 -13.70 43.05 34.80
CA LEU A 51 -14.36 43.82 33.76
C LEU A 51 -15.46 43.00 33.05
N PHE A 52 -15.14 41.77 32.61
CA PHE A 52 -16.13 40.88 31.99
C PHE A 52 -17.30 40.56 32.91
N LYS A 53 -17.04 40.35 34.20
CA LYS A 53 -18.07 40.08 35.21
C LYS A 53 -19.02 41.27 35.40
N ASN A 54 -18.49 42.48 35.30
CA ASN A 54 -19.29 43.70 35.40
C ASN A 54 -20.10 43.96 34.12
N GLU A 55 -19.53 43.75 32.94
CA GLU A 55 -20.25 43.83 31.66
C GLU A 55 -21.41 42.82 31.60
N TYR A 56 -21.18 41.56 32.00
CA TYR A 56 -22.21 40.53 32.05
C TYR A 56 -23.36 40.86 33.01
N LYS A 57 -23.06 41.51 34.14
CA LYS A 57 -24.10 41.98 35.08
C LYS A 57 -24.92 43.14 34.49
N THR A 58 -24.30 44.00 33.69
CA THR A 58 -25.00 45.10 33.00
C THR A 58 -25.92 44.57 31.91
N GLU A 59 -25.48 43.61 31.09
CA GLU A 59 -26.32 42.97 30.06
C GLU A 59 -27.53 42.23 30.64
N LYS A 60 -27.38 41.57 31.79
CA LYS A 60 -28.50 40.87 32.45
C LYS A 60 -29.64 41.79 32.87
N ASN A 61 -29.39 43.07 33.10
CA ASN A 61 -30.41 44.05 33.46
C ASN A 61 -31.15 44.66 32.25
N VAL A 62 -30.69 44.39 31.02
CA VAL A 62 -31.27 44.89 29.77
C VAL A 62 -31.92 43.76 28.95
N ALA A 63 -32.01 42.55 29.50
CA ALA A 63 -32.79 41.47 28.89
C ALA A 63 -34.30 41.76 29.01
N GLU A 64 -34.81 42.63 28.13
CA GLU A 64 -36.19 42.59 27.69
C GLU A 64 -36.56 41.13 27.43
N GLN A 65 -37.67 40.68 28.01
CA GLN A 65 -38.27 39.37 27.76
C GLN A 65 -38.65 39.30 26.27
N LEU A 66 -37.70 38.93 25.42
CA LEU A 66 -37.94 38.63 24.03
C LEU A 66 -38.77 37.34 24.02
N ASP A 67 -40.01 37.42 23.53
CA ASP A 67 -40.96 36.32 23.49
C ASP A 67 -40.46 35.16 22.60
N ILE A 68 -39.69 34.25 23.23
CA ILE A 68 -39.05 33.10 22.58
C ILE A 68 -40.09 32.06 22.13
N GLU A 69 -41.34 32.13 22.60
CA GLU A 69 -42.39 31.19 22.21
C GLU A 69 -42.78 31.34 20.73
N GLN A 70 -42.86 32.58 20.24
CA GLN A 70 -43.20 32.84 18.84
C GLN A 70 -42.14 32.30 17.88
N VAL A 71 -40.86 32.49 18.21
CA VAL A 71 -39.74 31.99 17.42
C VAL A 71 -39.74 30.46 17.41
N LYS A 72 -40.00 29.83 18.55
CA LYS A 72 -40.06 28.37 18.67
C LYS A 72 -41.21 27.78 17.85
N ALA A 73 -42.38 28.42 17.85
CA ALA A 73 -43.54 27.99 17.06
C ALA A 73 -43.27 28.08 15.54
N VAL A 74 -42.63 29.15 15.08
CA VAL A 74 -42.25 29.32 13.66
C VAL A 74 -41.24 28.26 13.23
N LEU A 75 -40.23 27.98 14.06
CA LEU A 75 -39.23 26.94 13.76
C LEU A 75 -39.85 25.54 13.72
N GLN A 76 -40.71 25.20 14.68
CA GLN A 76 -41.40 23.90 14.69
C GLN A 76 -42.27 23.70 13.46
N LYS A 77 -42.99 24.74 13.03
CA LYS A 77 -43.77 24.72 11.79
C LYS A 77 -42.87 24.53 10.56
N GLY A 78 -41.74 25.25 10.49
CA GLY A 78 -40.76 25.11 9.42
C GLY A 78 -40.18 23.70 9.32
N PHE A 79 -39.82 23.08 10.44
CA PHE A 79 -39.31 21.70 10.47
C PHE A 79 -40.36 20.66 10.04
N LEU A 80 -41.62 20.83 10.45
CA LEU A 80 -42.72 19.96 10.02
C LEU A 80 -42.94 20.04 8.50
N ASP A 81 -42.89 21.26 7.94
CA ASP A 81 -43.10 21.48 6.51
C ASP A 81 -41.94 20.92 5.68
N ILE A 82 -40.69 21.09 6.15
CA ILE A 82 -39.51 20.47 5.54
C ILE A 82 -39.60 18.95 5.58
N LYS A 83 -39.98 18.36 6.71
CA LYS A 83 -40.15 16.90 6.83
C LYS A 83 -41.21 16.38 5.86
N TYR A 84 -42.29 17.13 5.69
CA TYR A 84 -43.36 16.79 4.76
C TYR A 84 -42.94 16.94 3.29
N MET A 85 -42.20 17.99 2.96
CA MET A 85 -41.62 18.18 1.62
C MET A 85 -40.60 17.09 1.28
N ILE A 86 -39.74 16.70 2.22
CA ILE A 86 -38.78 15.58 2.03
C ILE A 86 -39.52 14.25 1.86
N GLY A 87 -40.62 14.03 2.60
CA GLY A 87 -41.44 12.82 2.47
C GLY A 87 -42.19 12.71 1.14
N ARG A 88 -42.50 13.85 0.50
CA ARG A 88 -43.18 13.93 -0.81
C ARG A 88 -42.23 14.09 -1.98
N GLN A 89 -40.97 14.43 -1.76
CA GLN A 89 -40.00 14.50 -2.81
C GLN A 89 -39.82 13.09 -3.40
N PRO A 90 -39.94 12.90 -4.72
CA PRO A 90 -39.65 11.61 -5.33
C PRO A 90 -38.18 11.32 -5.02
N LYS A 91 -37.93 10.39 -4.08
CA LYS A 91 -36.57 9.94 -3.77
C LYS A 91 -35.95 9.54 -5.09
N SER A 92 -34.95 10.29 -5.54
CA SER A 92 -34.18 9.91 -6.72
C SER A 92 -33.58 8.55 -6.41
N ILE A 93 -34.17 7.50 -6.98
CA ILE A 93 -33.60 6.17 -6.96
C ILE A 93 -32.33 6.29 -7.79
N THR A 94 -31.23 6.70 -7.17
CA THR A 94 -29.90 6.62 -7.75
C THR A 94 -29.60 5.13 -7.84
N ARG A 95 -29.98 4.53 -8.97
CA ARG A 95 -29.70 3.14 -9.27
C ARG A 95 -28.18 3.04 -9.43
N LYS A 96 -27.48 2.74 -8.32
CA LYS A 96 -26.05 2.40 -8.36
C LYS A 96 -25.94 1.08 -9.11
N PHE A 97 -25.64 1.15 -10.40
CA PHE A 97 -25.10 0.01 -11.13
C PHE A 97 -23.65 -0.18 -10.69
N GLN A 98 -23.47 -0.77 -9.52
CA GLN A 98 -22.19 -1.34 -9.15
C GLN A 98 -22.15 -2.74 -9.77
N ILE A 99 -21.27 -2.92 -10.77
CA ILE A 99 -20.80 -4.25 -11.15
C ILE A 99 -19.89 -4.70 -10.02
N LEU A 100 -20.51 -5.12 -8.92
CA LEU A 100 -19.80 -5.85 -7.89
C LEU A 100 -19.62 -7.26 -8.46
N LEU A 101 -18.38 -7.76 -8.52
CA LEU A 101 -18.12 -9.17 -8.88
C LEU A 101 -18.79 -10.17 -7.91
N PHE A 102 -19.45 -9.68 -6.84
CA PHE A 102 -20.02 -10.45 -5.74
C PHE A 102 -21.36 -9.86 -5.27
N PRO A 103 -22.39 -10.65 -4.96
CA PRO A 103 -23.60 -10.14 -4.31
C PRO A 103 -23.31 -9.73 -2.85
N GLU A 104 -23.88 -8.61 -2.38
CA GLU A 104 -23.72 -8.12 -0.99
C GLU A 104 -24.29 -9.09 0.06
N GLN A 105 -25.24 -9.94 -0.32
CA GLN A 105 -25.78 -11.03 0.49
C GLN A 105 -25.47 -12.38 -0.18
N ASP A 106 -25.07 -13.38 0.63
CA ASP A 106 -24.78 -14.76 0.22
C ASP A 106 -23.59 -15.01 -0.73
N ALA A 107 -22.55 -14.16 -0.68
CA ALA A 107 -21.30 -14.37 -1.42
C ALA A 107 -20.66 -15.76 -1.20
N LYS A 108 -20.81 -16.34 0.00
CA LYS A 108 -20.26 -17.65 0.36
C LYS A 108 -20.93 -18.81 -0.37
N LEU A 109 -22.25 -18.76 -0.57
CA LEU A 109 -23.00 -19.77 -1.31
C LEU A 109 -22.72 -19.67 -2.81
N PHE A 110 -22.66 -18.44 -3.33
CA PHE A 110 -22.35 -18.21 -4.75
C PHE A 110 -20.94 -18.70 -5.12
N TYR A 111 -19.92 -18.36 -4.31
CA TYR A 111 -18.56 -18.83 -4.52
C TYR A 111 -18.47 -20.36 -4.43
N LYS A 112 -19.17 -20.97 -3.46
CA LYS A 112 -19.20 -22.43 -3.32
C LYS A 112 -19.78 -23.12 -4.56
N ILE A 113 -20.82 -22.59 -5.21
CA ILE A 113 -21.40 -23.24 -6.38
C ILE A 113 -20.57 -22.96 -7.65
N VAL A 114 -20.23 -21.69 -7.90
CA VAL A 114 -19.60 -21.27 -9.15
C VAL A 114 -18.14 -21.71 -9.22
N PHE A 115 -17.36 -21.47 -8.16
CA PHE A 115 -15.95 -21.87 -8.14
C PHE A 115 -15.75 -23.37 -7.88
N SER A 116 -16.69 -24.07 -7.25
CA SER A 116 -16.53 -25.52 -7.02
C SER A 116 -16.99 -26.36 -8.20
N ARG A 117 -18.19 -26.14 -8.74
CA ARG A 117 -18.77 -27.02 -9.75
C ARG A 117 -18.47 -26.51 -11.16
N TRP A 118 -18.81 -25.26 -11.45
CA TRP A 118 -18.72 -24.72 -12.80
C TRP A 118 -17.28 -24.46 -13.25
N PHE A 119 -16.49 -23.82 -12.39
CA PHE A 119 -15.08 -23.56 -12.68
C PHE A 119 -14.27 -24.86 -12.79
N LEU A 120 -14.56 -25.86 -11.96
CA LEU A 120 -13.90 -27.16 -12.03
C LEU A 120 -14.21 -27.90 -13.33
N TRP A 121 -15.46 -27.86 -13.79
CA TRP A 121 -15.82 -28.41 -15.11
C TRP A 121 -15.11 -27.69 -16.26
N LEU A 122 -14.97 -26.36 -16.16
CA LEU A 122 -14.26 -25.57 -17.15
C LEU A 122 -12.75 -25.91 -17.17
N ALA A 123 -12.14 -26.03 -15.99
CA ALA A 123 -10.74 -26.44 -15.86
C ALA A 123 -10.50 -27.85 -16.42
N ILE A 124 -11.41 -28.79 -16.14
CA ILE A 124 -11.36 -30.15 -16.69
C ILE A 124 -11.44 -30.11 -18.22
N MET A 125 -12.39 -29.36 -18.80
CA MET A 125 -12.53 -29.23 -20.25
C MET A 125 -11.27 -28.65 -20.91
N ILE A 126 -10.67 -27.63 -20.30
CA ILE A 126 -9.41 -27.03 -20.79
C ILE A 126 -8.27 -28.04 -20.69
N ALA A 127 -8.16 -28.76 -19.57
CA ALA A 127 -7.14 -29.79 -19.39
C ALA A 127 -7.27 -30.89 -20.43
N LEU A 128 -8.48 -31.42 -20.66
CA LEU A 128 -8.77 -32.42 -21.70
C LEU A 128 -8.42 -31.91 -23.09
N SER A 129 -8.78 -30.67 -23.44
CA SER A 129 -8.48 -30.09 -24.75
C SER A 129 -6.97 -29.98 -24.98
N ASN A 130 -6.22 -29.52 -23.97
CA ASN A 130 -4.76 -29.43 -24.05
C ASN A 130 -4.11 -30.82 -24.09
N LEU A 131 -4.61 -31.77 -23.31
CA LEU A 131 -4.11 -33.15 -23.33
C LEU A 131 -4.35 -33.81 -24.69
N TYR A 132 -5.51 -33.56 -25.30
CA TYR A 132 -5.85 -34.06 -26.63
C TYR A 132 -4.96 -33.46 -27.71
N LYS A 133 -4.77 -32.12 -27.70
CA LYS A 133 -3.84 -31.44 -28.60
C LYS A 133 -2.41 -31.96 -28.43
N TRP A 134 -1.95 -32.10 -27.20
CA TRP A 134 -0.64 -32.65 -26.89
C TRP A 134 -0.50 -34.10 -27.39
N GLY A 135 -1.51 -34.95 -27.18
CA GLY A 135 -1.51 -36.32 -27.66
C GLY A 135 -1.44 -36.44 -29.19
N ILE A 136 -2.17 -35.60 -29.91
CA ILE A 136 -2.08 -35.54 -31.39
C ILE A 136 -0.69 -35.09 -31.81
N HIS A 137 -0.20 -33.96 -31.28
CA HIS A 137 1.12 -33.44 -31.64
C HIS A 137 2.24 -34.42 -31.32
N TYR A 138 2.15 -35.12 -30.19
CA TYR A 138 3.10 -36.16 -29.82
C TYR A 138 3.05 -37.33 -30.81
N SER A 139 1.85 -37.82 -31.14
CA SER A 139 1.68 -38.91 -32.10
C SER A 139 2.19 -38.56 -33.49
N ASP A 140 1.90 -37.36 -33.98
CA ASP A 140 2.32 -36.92 -35.30
C ASP A 140 3.83 -36.72 -35.37
N ASN A 141 4.43 -36.11 -34.33
CA ASN A 141 5.88 -35.98 -34.24
C ASN A 141 6.59 -37.35 -34.19
N SER A 142 6.03 -38.33 -33.45
CA SER A 142 6.58 -39.69 -33.44
C SER A 142 6.51 -40.35 -34.82
N LYS A 143 5.41 -40.17 -35.57
CA LYS A 143 5.30 -40.69 -36.94
C LYS A 143 6.29 -40.03 -37.89
N GLU A 144 6.46 -38.71 -37.81
CA GLU A 144 7.44 -38.00 -38.64
C GLU A 144 8.87 -38.47 -38.37
N ILE A 145 9.22 -38.65 -37.09
CA ILE A 145 10.53 -39.20 -36.69
C ILE A 145 10.71 -40.61 -37.27
N GLU A 146 9.70 -41.48 -37.17
CA GLU A 146 9.77 -42.83 -37.73
C GLU A 146 9.95 -42.81 -39.26
N ILE A 147 9.23 -41.95 -39.97
CA ILE A 147 9.36 -41.79 -41.42
C ILE A 147 10.77 -41.30 -41.77
N GLN A 148 11.31 -40.31 -41.05
CA GLN A 148 12.67 -39.82 -41.27
C GLN A 148 13.72 -40.90 -41.01
N GLN A 149 13.55 -41.70 -39.95
CA GLN A 149 14.43 -42.84 -39.67
C GLN A 149 14.40 -43.88 -40.79
N ILE A 150 13.21 -44.24 -41.28
CA ILE A 150 13.07 -45.18 -42.40
C ILE A 150 13.74 -44.63 -43.67
N GLN A 151 13.58 -43.34 -43.95
CA GLN A 151 14.22 -42.69 -45.10
C GLN A 151 15.74 -42.69 -44.97
N ASN A 152 16.26 -42.30 -43.80
CA ASN A 152 17.68 -42.30 -43.51
C ASN A 152 18.28 -43.71 -43.61
N ASP A 153 17.58 -44.72 -43.09
CA ASP A 153 17.99 -46.12 -43.20
C ASP A 153 18.03 -46.60 -44.65
N ARG A 154 17.06 -46.19 -45.48
CA ARG A 154 17.07 -46.52 -46.92
C ARG A 154 18.25 -45.87 -47.63
N ILE A 155 18.52 -44.58 -47.36
CA ILE A 155 19.66 -43.87 -47.94
C ILE A 155 20.97 -44.53 -47.50
N ARG A 156 21.11 -44.86 -46.21
CA ARG A 156 22.29 -45.55 -45.67
C ARG A 156 22.50 -46.91 -46.32
N LYS A 157 21.44 -47.71 -46.50
CA LYS A 157 21.51 -49.00 -47.19
C LYS A 157 21.90 -48.84 -48.66
N ALA A 158 21.31 -47.88 -49.37
CA ALA A 158 21.65 -47.60 -50.76
C ALA A 158 23.10 -47.12 -50.91
N TRP A 159 23.55 -46.24 -50.02
CA TRP A 159 24.93 -45.77 -49.95
C TRP A 159 25.89 -46.93 -49.70
N MET A 160 25.58 -47.81 -48.73
CA MET A 160 26.42 -48.97 -48.43
C MET A 160 26.47 -49.96 -49.60
N HIS A 161 25.34 -50.20 -50.27
CA HIS A 161 25.28 -51.06 -51.44
C HIS A 161 26.13 -50.50 -52.59
N MET A 162 26.01 -49.20 -52.86
CA MET A 162 26.83 -48.51 -53.86
C MET A 162 28.31 -48.53 -53.49
N TYR A 163 28.62 -48.34 -52.22
CA TYR A 163 29.99 -48.41 -51.71
C TYR A 163 30.57 -49.81 -51.89
N ILE A 164 29.86 -50.89 -51.55
CA ILE A 164 30.40 -52.25 -51.66
C ILE A 164 30.65 -52.64 -53.13
N ASN A 165 29.69 -52.34 -54.02
CA ASN A 165 29.66 -52.87 -55.39
C ASN A 165 30.46 -52.06 -56.41
N ASN A 166 30.94 -50.85 -56.07
CA ASN A 166 31.72 -50.02 -56.98
C ASN A 166 33.25 -50.20 -56.84
N ASP A 167 33.95 -49.61 -57.79
CA ASP A 167 35.40 -49.61 -57.91
C ASP A 167 36.09 -48.70 -56.88
N LYS A 168 37.42 -48.80 -56.81
CA LYS A 168 38.24 -48.14 -55.79
C LYS A 168 38.25 -46.62 -55.92
N GLU A 169 38.13 -46.08 -57.13
CA GLU A 169 38.09 -44.62 -57.37
C GLU A 169 36.77 -44.03 -56.83
N THR A 170 35.64 -44.66 -57.16
CA THR A 170 34.31 -44.23 -56.67
C THR A 170 34.22 -44.31 -55.13
N LYS A 171 34.79 -45.35 -54.51
CA LYS A 171 34.86 -45.48 -53.04
C LYS A 171 35.57 -44.30 -52.38
N LYS A 172 36.71 -43.86 -52.93
CA LYS A 172 37.46 -42.69 -52.42
C LYS A 172 36.68 -41.38 -52.55
N LEU A 173 35.97 -41.20 -53.68
CA LEU A 173 35.12 -40.02 -53.88
C LEU A 173 33.97 -39.99 -52.86
N MET A 174 33.34 -41.13 -52.61
CA MET A 174 32.30 -41.28 -51.59
C MET A 174 32.83 -41.00 -50.18
N GLU A 175 34.01 -41.49 -49.82
CA GLU A 175 34.64 -41.22 -48.53
C GLU A 175 34.97 -39.73 -48.35
N LYS A 176 35.49 -39.07 -49.39
CA LYS A 176 35.72 -37.62 -49.39
C LYS A 176 34.43 -36.82 -49.22
N ALA A 177 33.35 -37.23 -49.89
CA ALA A 177 32.05 -36.59 -49.76
C ALA A 177 31.47 -36.76 -48.34
N TYR A 178 31.66 -37.94 -47.73
CA TYR A 178 31.25 -38.18 -46.34
C TYR A 178 32.02 -37.31 -45.35
N LEU A 179 33.35 -37.23 -45.46
CA LEU A 179 34.18 -36.39 -44.58
C LEU A 179 33.76 -34.91 -44.66
N HIS A 180 33.53 -34.39 -45.86
CA HIS A 180 33.06 -33.02 -46.04
C HIS A 180 31.66 -32.77 -45.45
N SER A 181 30.79 -33.79 -45.38
CA SER A 181 29.47 -33.67 -44.76
C SER A 181 29.49 -33.68 -43.23
N VAL A 182 30.61 -34.10 -42.62
CA VAL A 182 30.79 -34.16 -41.16
C VAL A 182 31.54 -32.92 -40.63
N GLU A 183 32.38 -32.29 -41.45
CA GLU A 183 33.12 -31.07 -41.09
C GLU A 183 32.31 -29.76 -41.18
N ASN A 184 31.19 -29.76 -41.92
CA ASN A 184 30.23 -28.65 -42.01
C ASN A 184 29.01 -28.89 -41.13
#